data_AF-A0A150J9K5-F1
#
_entry.id   AF-A0A150J9K5-F1
#
_cell.length_a   1.000
_cell.length_b   1.000
_cell.length_c   1.000
_cell.angle_alpha   90.00
_cell.angle_beta   90.00
_cell.angle_gamma   90.00
#
_symmetry.space_group_name_H-M   'P 1'
#
loop_
_entity.id
_entity.type
_entity.pdbx_description
1 polymer ?
#
loop_
_entity_poly.entity_id
_entity_poly.type
_entity_poly.pdbx_seq_one_letter_code
_entity_poly.pdbx_strand_id
1 'polypeptide(L)'
;MAYADEDTVRFKTRSISEGLGGDERYEGILQEGLNAADDWINSKVDESKIPDEIPKNLVRAATFYAAKHILDDYYSDEDNRKASAITWEKEAKEYLKDFLASTPEDKKSSTKINIFTVSGPDLEDE
;
A
#
# COMPACT_ATOMS: atom_id res chain seq x y z
N MET A 1 -7.30 -2.81 10.56
CA MET A 1 -7.68 -3.78 9.52
C MET A 1 -6.37 -4.33 8.99
N ALA A 2 -6.16 -5.65 9.01
CA ALA A 2 -4.91 -6.24 8.51
C ALA A 2 -5.04 -6.53 7.01
N TYR A 3 -4.15 -5.96 6.20
CA TYR A 3 -4.16 -6.18 4.75
C TYR A 3 -3.25 -7.35 4.35
N ALA A 4 -2.16 -7.57 5.07
CA ALA A 4 -1.19 -8.60 4.75
C ALA A 4 -1.65 -10.01 5.18
N ASP A 5 -1.28 -11.02 4.41
CA ASP A 5 -1.48 -12.43 4.76
C ASP A 5 -0.30 -12.91 5.63
N GLU A 6 -0.53 -13.00 6.94
CA GLU A 6 0.50 -13.32 7.92
C GLU A 6 1.20 -14.65 7.61
N ASP A 7 0.46 -15.71 7.27
CA ASP A 7 1.02 -17.01 6.95
C ASP A 7 2.01 -16.94 5.77
N THR A 8 1.68 -16.17 4.73
CA THR A 8 2.57 -15.95 3.59
C THR A 8 3.79 -15.11 3.97
N VAL A 9 3.64 -14.10 4.83
CA VAL A 9 4.77 -13.31 5.36
C VAL A 9 5.72 -14.22 6.13
N ARG A 10 5.19 -15.09 7.01
CA ARG A 10 5.92 -16.11 7.75
C ARG A 10 6.69 -17.04 6.83
N PHE A 11 6.02 -17.58 5.81
CA PHE A 11 6.66 -18.44 4.83
C PHE A 11 7.81 -17.73 4.10
N LYS A 12 7.60 -16.50 3.64
CA LYS A 12 8.61 -15.71 2.91
C LYS A 12 9.82 -15.35 3.77
N THR A 13 9.61 -15.09 5.05
CA THR A 13 10.64 -14.64 5.99
C THR A 13 11.12 -15.75 6.93
N ARG A 14 10.78 -17.01 6.64
CA ARG A 14 11.14 -18.19 7.43
C ARG A 14 12.63 -18.28 7.78
N SER A 15 13.51 -17.91 6.84
CA SER A 15 14.97 -17.91 7.09
C SER A 15 15.41 -16.95 8.21
N ILE A 16 14.61 -15.92 8.50
CA ILE A 16 14.85 -14.99 9.61
C ILE A 16 14.40 -15.63 10.93
N SER A 17 13.21 -16.24 10.97
CA SER A 17 12.73 -17.02 12.12
C SER A 17 13.74 -18.13 12.50
N GLU A 18 14.24 -18.86 11.50
CA GLU A 18 15.28 -19.88 11.69
C GLU A 18 16.62 -19.28 12.18
N GLY A 19 16.97 -18.07 11.75
CA GLY A 19 18.21 -17.37 12.12
C GLY A 19 18.19 -16.75 13.52
N LEU A 20 17.02 -16.35 14.03
CA LEU A 20 16.85 -15.72 15.34
C LEU A 20 16.80 -16.71 16.52
N GLY A 21 16.71 -18.01 16.24
CA GLY A 21 16.76 -19.06 17.26
C GLY A 21 15.50 -19.19 18.11
N GLY A 22 14.35 -18.68 17.65
CA GLY A 22 13.05 -18.85 18.31
C GLY A 22 11.97 -17.88 17.83
N ASP A 23 10.71 -18.31 17.94
CA ASP A 23 9.53 -17.56 17.45
C ASP A 23 9.37 -16.21 18.17
N GLU A 24 9.55 -16.10 19.49
CA GLU A 24 9.17 -14.88 20.24
C GLU A 24 9.86 -13.58 19.76
N ARG A 25 11.14 -13.65 19.36
CA ARG A 25 11.84 -12.48 18.80
C ARG A 25 11.40 -12.17 17.38
N TYR A 26 11.09 -13.22 16.62
CA TYR A 26 10.57 -13.10 15.28
C TYR A 26 9.13 -12.56 15.26
N GLU A 27 8.30 -12.94 16.23
CA GLU A 27 6.92 -12.42 16.41
C GLU A 27 6.90 -10.89 16.51
N GLY A 28 7.85 -10.30 17.26
CA GLY A 28 7.94 -8.84 17.38
C GLY A 28 8.20 -8.16 16.04
N ILE A 29 9.17 -8.67 15.27
CA ILE A 29 9.54 -8.15 13.95
C ILE A 29 8.43 -8.40 12.94
N LEU A 30 7.78 -9.56 13.01
CA LEU A 30 6.63 -9.90 12.18
C LEU A 30 5.49 -8.91 12.41
N GLN A 31 5.12 -8.66 13.67
CA GLN A 31 4.05 -7.72 14.00
C GLN A 31 4.39 -6.30 13.55
N GLU A 32 5.63 -5.86 13.73
CA GLU A 32 6.10 -4.56 13.25
C GLU A 32 6.02 -4.46 11.71
N GLY A 33 6.44 -5.50 11.00
CA GLY A 33 6.34 -5.57 9.54
C GLY A 33 4.90 -5.58 9.01
N LEU A 34 3.99 -6.27 9.70
CA LEU A 34 2.55 -6.26 9.37
C LEU A 34 1.95 -4.88 9.58
N ASN A 35 2.21 -4.25 10.73
CA ASN A 35 1.73 -2.91 11.03
C ASN A 35 2.28 -1.88 10.01
N ALA A 36 3.57 -1.98 9.65
CA ALA A 36 4.18 -1.11 8.66
C ALA A 36 3.56 -1.28 7.27
N ALA A 37 3.17 -2.49 6.89
CA ALA A 37 2.42 -2.73 5.66
C ALA A 37 1.03 -2.11 5.69
N ASP A 38 0.33 -2.20 6.82
CA ASP A 38 -0.98 -1.59 6.98
C ASP A 38 -0.91 -0.06 6.89
N ASP A 39 0.05 0.56 7.59
CA ASP A 39 0.30 2.00 7.51
C ASP A 39 0.68 2.42 6.09
N TRP A 40 1.49 1.62 5.40
CA TRP A 40 1.86 1.89 4.02
C TRP A 40 0.65 1.87 3.08
N ILE A 41 -0.23 0.87 3.19
CA ILE A 41 -1.47 0.80 2.39
C ILE A 41 -2.39 1.97 2.71
N ASN A 42 -2.64 2.24 4.00
CA ASN A 42 -3.50 3.34 4.44
C ASN A 42 -2.96 4.72 4.02
N SER A 43 -1.64 4.87 3.83
CA SER A 43 -1.05 6.10 3.31
C SER A 43 -1.26 6.32 1.79
N LYS A 44 -1.65 5.27 1.06
CA LYS A 44 -1.77 5.27 -0.41
C LYS A 44 -3.19 5.06 -0.91
N VAL A 45 -4.01 4.39 -0.12
CA VAL A 45 -5.38 4.00 -0.46
C VAL A 45 -6.30 4.63 0.55
N ASP A 46 -7.37 5.23 0.06
CA ASP A 46 -8.45 5.71 0.92
C ASP A 46 -9.27 4.49 1.39
N GLU A 47 -9.35 4.28 2.71
CA GLU A 47 -10.04 3.13 3.31
C GLU A 47 -11.50 3.04 2.83
N SER A 48 -12.14 4.19 2.54
CA SER A 48 -13.51 4.23 2.02
C SER A 48 -13.68 3.64 0.60
N LYS A 49 -12.57 3.45 -0.12
CA LYS A 49 -12.55 2.85 -1.46
C LYS A 49 -12.24 1.36 -1.44
N ILE A 50 -11.97 0.80 -0.26
CA ILE A 50 -11.70 -0.62 -0.10
C ILE A 50 -13.05 -1.32 0.07
N PRO A 51 -13.42 -2.26 -0.82
CA PRO A 51 -14.64 -3.03 -0.66
C PRO A 51 -14.58 -3.89 0.62
N ASP A 52 -15.75 -4.34 1.11
CA ASP A 52 -15.83 -5.18 2.32
C ASP A 52 -14.93 -6.43 2.27
N GLU A 53 -14.73 -6.99 1.07
CA GLU A 53 -13.73 -8.03 0.84
C GLU A 53 -12.43 -7.41 0.33
N ILE A 54 -11.33 -7.59 1.08
CA ILE A 54 -10.03 -7.04 0.72
C ILE A 54 -9.58 -7.60 -0.64
N PRO A 55 -9.37 -6.73 -1.64
CA PRO A 55 -8.90 -7.15 -2.96
C PRO A 55 -7.58 -7.92 -2.89
N LYS A 56 -7.49 -9.04 -3.61
CA LYS A 56 -6.28 -9.89 -3.64
C LYS A 56 -5.00 -9.12 -3.99
N ASN A 57 -5.09 -8.07 -4.81
CA ASN A 57 -3.95 -7.23 -5.15
C ASN A 57 -3.47 -6.40 -3.95
N LEU A 58 -4.38 -5.88 -3.11
CA LEU A 58 -4.02 -5.21 -1.87
C LEU A 58 -3.39 -6.18 -0.88
N VAL A 59 -3.96 -7.38 -0.74
CA VAL A 59 -3.38 -8.43 0.12
C VAL A 59 -1.96 -8.77 -0.32
N ARG A 60 -1.74 -8.99 -1.62
CA ARG A 60 -0.40 -9.25 -2.17
C ARG A 60 0.54 -8.08 -1.94
N ALA A 61 0.12 -6.85 -2.20
CA ALA A 61 0.93 -5.66 -2.00
C ALA A 61 1.40 -5.55 -0.54
N ALA A 62 0.48 -5.65 0.41
CA ALA A 62 0.77 -5.60 1.84
C ALA A 62 1.68 -6.77 2.28
N THR A 63 1.42 -7.98 1.81
CA THR A 63 2.23 -9.18 2.12
C THR A 63 3.68 -9.04 1.67
N PHE A 64 3.91 -8.58 0.43
CA PHE A 64 5.27 -8.36 -0.07
C PHE A 64 5.96 -7.19 0.62
N TYR A 65 5.22 -6.14 0.96
CA TYR A 65 5.76 -5.01 1.70
C TYR A 65 6.18 -5.42 3.11
N ALA A 66 5.34 -6.14 3.85
CA ALA A 66 5.65 -6.66 5.18
C ALA A 66 6.91 -7.55 5.13
N ALA A 67 6.98 -8.50 4.20
CA ALA A 67 8.13 -9.38 4.05
C ALA A 67 9.43 -8.62 3.73
N LYS A 68 9.34 -7.57 2.89
CA LYS A 68 10.45 -6.66 2.62
C LYS A 68 10.87 -5.89 3.87
N HIS A 69 9.91 -5.40 4.65
CA HIS A 69 10.18 -4.60 5.84
C HIS A 69 10.96 -5.42 6.86
N ILE A 70 10.48 -6.64 7.16
CA ILE A 70 11.15 -7.59 8.06
C ILE A 70 12.57 -7.90 7.59
N LEU A 71 12.79 -8.05 6.27
CA LEU A 71 14.12 -8.25 5.70
C LEU A 71 15.04 -7.04 5.90
N ASP A 72 14.55 -5.83 5.61
CA ASP A 72 15.33 -4.60 5.74
C ASP A 72 15.67 -4.34 7.22
N ASP A 73 14.74 -4.58 8.14
CA ASP A 73 14.97 -4.45 9.58
C ASP A 73 16.01 -5.46 10.08
N TYR A 74 15.90 -6.72 9.64
CA TYR A 74 16.82 -7.77 10.08
C TYR A 74 18.24 -7.60 9.53
N TYR A 75 18.39 -7.11 8.29
CA TYR A 75 19.68 -6.95 7.62
C TYR A 75 20.14 -5.48 7.59
N SER A 76 19.92 -4.69 8.66
CA SER A 76 19.99 -3.21 8.73
C SER A 76 21.23 -2.49 8.13
N ASP A 77 22.25 -3.21 7.63
CA ASP A 77 23.32 -2.70 6.77
C ASP A 77 22.77 -2.28 5.39
N GLU A 78 22.51 -0.97 5.23
CA GLU A 78 22.02 -0.35 3.99
C GLU A 78 22.93 -0.62 2.76
N ASP A 79 24.22 -0.90 2.97
CA ASP A 79 25.20 -1.20 1.91
C ASP A 79 24.95 -2.56 1.21
N ASN A 80 24.16 -3.46 1.80
CA ASN A 80 23.86 -4.77 1.22
C ASN A 80 22.39 -5.16 1.40
N ARG A 81 21.48 -4.25 1.06
CA ARG A 81 20.05 -4.57 0.97
C ARG A 81 19.86 -5.87 0.19
N LYS A 82 19.24 -6.88 0.83
CA LYS A 82 19.05 -8.21 0.21
C LYS A 82 18.33 -8.07 -1.12
N ALA A 83 18.82 -8.77 -2.14
CA ALA A 83 18.19 -8.80 -3.47
C ALA A 83 16.69 -9.12 -3.39
N SER A 84 16.28 -10.02 -2.49
CA SER A 84 14.88 -10.35 -2.23
C SER A 84 14.06 -9.16 -1.73
N ALA A 85 14.61 -8.30 -0.85
CA ALA A 85 13.91 -7.12 -0.37
C ALA A 85 13.66 -6.10 -1.50
N ILE A 86 14.61 -5.96 -2.42
CA ILE A 86 14.45 -5.14 -3.64
C ILE A 86 13.35 -5.72 -4.54
N THR A 87 13.39 -7.03 -4.79
CA THR A 87 12.37 -7.71 -5.60
C THR A 87 10.99 -7.54 -5.00
N TRP A 88 10.83 -7.79 -3.69
CA TRP A 88 9.53 -7.71 -3.02
C TRP A 88 9.00 -6.29 -2.92
N GLU A 89 9.85 -5.28 -2.76
CA GLU A 89 9.41 -3.89 -2.86
C GLU A 89 8.83 -3.57 -4.24
N LYS A 90 9.50 -4.05 -5.30
CA LYS A 90 9.02 -3.85 -6.67
C LYS A 90 7.68 -4.54 -6.87
N GLU A 91 7.56 -5.80 -6.47
CA GLU A 91 6.31 -6.56 -6.55
C GLU A 91 5.18 -5.87 -5.77
N ALA A 92 5.46 -5.41 -4.54
CA ALA A 92 4.48 -4.70 -3.72
C ALA A 92 3.95 -3.44 -4.43
N LYS A 93 4.87 -2.63 -5.00
CA LYS A 93 4.52 -1.43 -5.77
C LYS A 93 3.72 -1.75 -7.03
N GLU A 94 4.05 -2.83 -7.73
CA GLU A 94 3.32 -3.27 -8.92
C GLU A 94 1.89 -3.69 -8.59
N TYR A 95 1.69 -4.54 -7.57
CA TYR A 95 0.35 -4.94 -7.14
C TYR A 95 -0.50 -3.78 -6.62
N LEU A 96 0.10 -2.85 -5.87
CA LEU A 96 -0.59 -1.64 -5.42
C LEU A 96 -1.01 -0.76 -6.61
N LYS A 97 -0.12 -0.61 -7.61
CA LYS A 97 -0.42 0.14 -8.83
C LYS A 97 -1.54 -0.52 -9.63
N ASP A 98 -1.54 -1.84 -9.77
CA ASP A 98 -2.61 -2.58 -10.44
C ASP A 98 -3.96 -2.40 -9.72
N PHE A 99 -3.95 -2.39 -8.38
CA PHE A 99 -5.15 -2.08 -7.60
C PHE A 99 -5.64 -0.65 -7.86
N LEU A 100 -4.75 0.35 -7.79
CA LEU A 100 -5.09 1.75 -8.03
C LEU A 100 -5.56 2.01 -9.47
N ALA A 101 -5.05 1.25 -10.44
CA ALA A 101 -5.49 1.34 -11.83
C ALA A 101 -6.83 0.62 -12.10
N SER A 102 -7.12 -0.44 -11.34
CA SER A 102 -8.36 -1.24 -11.49
C SER A 102 -9.52 -0.68 -10.68
N THR A 103 -9.23 0.02 -9.59
CA THR A 103 -10.21 0.85 -8.90
C THR A 103 -10.41 2.06 -9.80
N PRO A 104 -11.62 2.33 -10.33
CA PRO A 104 -11.83 3.62 -10.96
C PRO A 104 -11.46 4.65 -9.89
N GLU A 105 -10.34 5.36 -10.09
CA GLU A 105 -10.23 6.68 -9.52
C GLU A 105 -11.59 7.31 -9.82
N ASP A 106 -12.31 7.73 -8.79
CA ASP A 106 -13.17 8.90 -8.92
C ASP A 106 -12.27 9.92 -9.61
N LYS A 107 -12.32 9.90 -10.96
CA LYS A 107 -11.80 10.95 -11.82
C LYS A 107 -12.34 12.12 -11.09
N LYS A 108 -11.44 12.90 -10.47
CA LYS A 108 -11.77 14.17 -9.85
C LYS A 108 -12.90 14.70 -10.68
N SER A 109 -14.08 14.75 -10.09
CA SER A 109 -15.19 15.45 -10.66
C SER A 109 -14.78 16.91 -10.56
N SER A 110 -13.81 17.29 -11.39
CA SER A 110 -13.80 18.52 -12.14
C SER A 110 -15.06 18.44 -12.99
N THR A 111 -16.21 18.51 -12.31
CA THR A 111 -17.41 19.12 -12.85
C THR A 111 -16.89 20.43 -13.38
N LYS A 112 -16.64 20.45 -14.69
CA LYS A 112 -16.45 21.66 -15.45
C LYS A 112 -17.67 22.49 -15.11
N ILE A 113 -17.50 23.50 -14.27
CA ILE A 113 -18.47 24.57 -14.24
C ILE A 113 -18.25 25.29 -15.57
N ASN A 114 -18.95 24.82 -16.61
CA ASN A 114 -19.14 25.59 -17.82
C ASN A 114 -19.99 26.80 -17.41
N ILE A 115 -19.35 27.87 -16.93
CA ILE A 115 -19.93 29.21 -17.02
C ILE A 115 -19.80 29.65 -18.49
N PHE A 116 -20.64 29.08 -19.35
CA PHE A 116 -20.91 29.68 -20.66
C PHE A 116 -21.84 30.86 -20.43
N THR A 117 -21.24 32.05 -20.51
CA THR A 117 -21.75 33.34 -20.98
C THR A 117 -23.19 33.37 -21.50
N VAL A 118 -23.97 34.34 -21.00
CA VAL A 118 -24.81 35.17 -21.87
C VAL A 118 -24.86 36.62 -21.37
N SER A 119 -24.79 37.52 -22.35
CA SER A 119 -24.64 38.97 -22.31
C SER A 119 -25.78 39.73 -21.64
N GLY A 120 -25.52 41.00 -21.29
CA GLY A 120 -26.50 41.96 -20.73
C GLY A 120 -27.72 42.24 -21.61
N PRO A 121 -28.60 43.14 -21.14
CA PRO A 121 -28.51 44.51 -21.64
C PRO A 121 -28.54 45.58 -20.54
N ASP A 122 -27.71 46.59 -20.76
CA ASP A 122 -28.04 48.02 -20.72
C ASP A 122 -29.48 48.37 -20.30
N LEU A 123 -29.60 49.10 -19.18
CA LEU A 123 -30.77 49.90 -18.84
C LEU A 123 -30.25 51.30 -18.49
N GLU A 124 -30.22 52.16 -19.50
CA GLU A 124 -30.45 53.59 -19.34
C GLU A 124 -31.89 53.87 -18.88
N ASP A 125 -32.06 55.07 -18.29
CA ASP A 125 -33.29 55.77 -17.85
C ASP A 125 -33.73 55.61 -16.38
N GLU A 126 -33.31 56.56 -15.53
CA GLU A 126 -34.20 57.59 -14.94
C GLU A 126 -33.45 58.90 -14.63
#